data_AF-A0A2V6U4W0-F1
#
_entry.id   AF-A0A2V6U4W0-F1
#
_cell.length_a   1.000
_cell.length_b   1.000
_cell.length_c   1.000
_cell.angle_alpha   90.00
_cell.angle_beta   90.00
_cell.angle_gamma   90.00
#
_symmetry.space_group_name_H-M   'P 1'
#
loop_
_entity.id
_entity.type
_entity.pdbx_description
1 polymer ?
#
loop_
_entity_poly.entity_id
_entity_poly.type
_entity_poly.pdbx_seq_one_letter_code
_entity_poly.pdbx_strand_id
1 'polypeptide(L)'
;MSLRDAGFFVRARLSRTLTRALNARSSIARPVPLPLEAVVARPDPSPLDLARLLEGRSNVEREALLGRYLAARGVRFETERFATFEGAGANYVAEVGAGPRTLVLIAHHDAVPGSPGANDNAAAVGILLRLLDRVAAAPPPRLTLRFLFTAAEELG
;
A
#
# COMPACT_ATOMS: atom_id res chain seq x y z
N MET A 1 -8.95 23.34 10.09
CA MET A 1 -7.80 23.45 9.16
C MET A 1 -7.17 24.82 9.36
N SER A 2 -5.91 24.90 9.78
CA SER A 2 -5.25 26.18 10.01
C SER A 2 -4.77 26.80 8.69
N LEU A 3 -4.53 28.11 8.67
CA LEU A 3 -3.97 28.81 7.50
C LEU A 3 -2.58 28.27 7.10
N ARG A 4 -1.82 27.74 8.07
CA ARG A 4 -0.54 27.06 7.78
C ARG A 4 -0.76 25.74 7.05
N ASP A 5 -1.75 24.95 7.45
CA ASP A 5 -2.07 23.66 6.82
C ASP A 5 -2.53 23.87 5.36
N ALA A 6 -3.36 24.88 5.13
CA ALA A 6 -3.76 25.29 3.78
C ALA A 6 -2.55 25.73 2.92
N GLY A 7 -1.60 26.45 3.51
CA GLY A 7 -0.35 26.85 2.84
C GLY A 7 0.52 25.66 2.44
N PHE A 8 0.68 24.67 3.32
CA PHE A 8 1.40 23.43 3.01
C PHE A 8 0.72 22.62 1.90
N PHE A 9 -0.61 22.49 1.96
CA PHE A 9 -1.41 21.79 0.96
C PHE A 9 -1.24 22.41 -0.45
N VAL A 10 -1.36 23.73 -0.56
CA VAL A 10 -1.20 24.44 -1.85
C VAL A 10 0.22 24.26 -2.39
N ARG A 11 1.24 24.39 -1.54
CA ARG A 11 2.63 24.23 -1.94
C ARG A 11 2.94 22.80 -2.42
N ALA A 12 2.43 21.79 -1.72
CA ALA A 12 2.56 20.38 -2.12
C ALA A 12 1.93 20.12 -3.48
N ARG A 13 0.74 20.69 -3.74
CA ARG A 13 0.04 20.56 -5.03
C ARG A 13 0.82 21.18 -6.19
N LEU A 14 1.40 22.36 -6.00
CA LEU A 14 2.22 23.02 -7.03
C LEU A 14 3.47 22.20 -7.35
N SER A 15 4.21 21.77 -6.34
CA SER A 15 5.41 20.92 -6.51
C SER A 15 5.08 19.61 -7.24
N ARG A 16 3.99 18.93 -6.86
CA ARG A 16 3.54 17.69 -7.53
C ARG A 16 3.22 17.90 -9.00
N THR A 17 2.58 19.02 -9.33
CA THR A 17 2.21 19.34 -10.72
C THR A 17 3.46 19.55 -11.58
N LEU A 18 4.46 20.26 -11.04
CA LEU A 18 5.74 20.49 -11.71
C LEU A 18 6.52 19.18 -11.91
N THR A 19 6.63 18.35 -10.87
CA THR A 19 7.32 17.05 -10.94
C THR A 19 6.65 16.10 -11.95
N ARG A 20 5.32 16.06 -12.01
CA ARG A 20 4.61 15.28 -13.04
C ARG A 20 4.92 15.76 -14.45
N ALA A 21 4.94 17.08 -14.67
CA ALA A 21 5.26 17.65 -15.97
C ALA A 21 6.71 17.32 -16.40
N LEU A 22 7.65 17.33 -15.47
CA LEU A 22 9.04 16.95 -15.70
C LEU A 22 9.18 15.44 -16.02
N ASN A 23 8.47 14.59 -15.28
CA ASN A 23 8.54 13.13 -15.42
C ASN A 23 7.72 12.58 -16.59
N ALA A 24 6.76 13.32 -17.13
CA ALA A 24 5.95 12.91 -18.28
C ALA A 24 6.77 12.60 -19.55
N ARG A 25 8.04 13.06 -19.61
CA ARG A 25 8.96 12.82 -20.73
C ARG A 25 9.81 11.56 -20.59
N SER A 26 9.82 10.91 -19.42
CA SER A 26 10.58 9.67 -19.21
C SER A 26 9.76 8.46 -19.64
N SER A 27 10.11 7.86 -20.78
CA SER A 27 9.52 6.59 -21.24
C SER A 27 10.13 5.42 -20.46
N ILE A 28 9.70 5.22 -19.21
CA ILE A 28 10.02 3.99 -18.50
C ILE A 28 9.14 2.89 -19.08
N ALA A 29 9.75 1.79 -19.52
CA ALA A 29 9.01 0.61 -19.97
C ALA A 29 8.03 0.19 -18.87
N ARG A 30 6.74 0.06 -19.23
CA ARG A 30 5.74 -0.34 -18.25
C ARG A 30 6.00 -1.78 -17.83
N PRO A 31 6.22 -2.04 -16.53
CA PRO A 31 6.41 -3.40 -16.04
C PRO A 31 5.15 -4.22 -16.31
N VAL A 32 5.34 -5.48 -16.72
CA VAL A 32 4.22 -6.42 -16.90
C VAL A 32 3.77 -6.87 -15.52
N PRO A 33 2.55 -6.49 -15.08
CA PRO A 33 2.11 -6.79 -13.73
C PRO A 33 1.78 -8.28 -13.56
N LEU A 34 2.04 -8.85 -12.38
CA LEU A 34 1.79 -10.26 -12.11
C LEU A 34 0.31 -10.47 -11.72
N PRO A 35 -0.46 -11.35 -12.37
CA PRO A 35 -1.87 -11.59 -12.04
C PRO A 35 -2.06 -12.09 -10.61
N LEU A 36 -3.18 -11.73 -9.97
CA LEU A 36 -3.48 -12.12 -8.58
C LEU A 36 -3.42 -13.63 -8.40
N GLU A 37 -4.01 -14.35 -9.34
CA GLU A 37 -4.18 -15.80 -9.33
C GLU A 37 -2.81 -16.49 -9.38
N ALA A 38 -1.87 -15.92 -10.14
CA ALA A 38 -0.49 -16.39 -10.22
C ALA A 38 0.31 -16.13 -8.93
N VAL A 39 -0.03 -15.08 -8.18
CA VAL A 39 0.59 -14.78 -6.87
C VAL A 39 -0.02 -15.66 -5.78
N VAL A 40 -1.34 -15.78 -5.73
CA VAL A 40 -2.08 -16.57 -4.72
C VAL A 40 -1.79 -18.07 -4.84
N ALA A 41 -1.57 -18.57 -6.05
CA ALA A 41 -1.20 -19.97 -6.27
C ALA A 41 0.18 -20.34 -5.71
N ARG A 42 1.02 -19.36 -5.37
CA ARG A 42 2.34 -19.61 -4.78
C ARG A 42 2.18 -19.88 -3.28
N PRO A 43 2.70 -21.00 -2.76
CA PRO A 43 2.70 -21.25 -1.31
C PRO A 43 3.51 -20.22 -0.52
N ASP A 44 4.60 -19.71 -1.11
CA ASP A 44 5.51 -18.74 -0.50
C ASP A 44 5.93 -17.68 -1.53
N PRO A 45 5.08 -16.68 -1.82
CA PRO A 45 5.43 -15.59 -2.74
C PRO A 45 6.52 -14.70 -2.14
N SER A 46 7.53 -14.36 -2.93
CA SER A 46 8.58 -13.43 -2.50
C SER A 46 8.04 -11.99 -2.36
N PRO A 47 8.70 -11.10 -1.59
CA PRO A 47 8.35 -9.68 -1.56
C PRO A 47 8.29 -9.04 -2.95
N LEU A 48 9.14 -9.48 -3.88
CA LEU A 48 9.12 -9.01 -5.26
C LEU A 48 7.88 -9.46 -6.02
N ASP A 49 7.45 -10.72 -5.86
CA ASP A 49 6.20 -11.21 -6.47
C ASP A 49 4.99 -10.40 -5.98
N LEU A 50 4.99 -10.09 -4.68
CA LEU A 50 3.93 -9.29 -4.04
C LEU A 50 3.99 -7.83 -4.47
N ALA A 51 5.17 -7.23 -4.67
CA ALA A 51 5.29 -5.89 -5.22
C ALA A 51 4.74 -5.83 -6.67
N ARG A 52 5.03 -6.84 -7.48
CA ARG A 52 4.53 -6.97 -8.86
C ARG A 52 3.02 -7.22 -8.95
N LEU A 53 2.35 -7.53 -7.83
CA LEU A 53 0.89 -7.52 -7.73
C LEU A 53 0.29 -6.11 -7.76
N LEU A 54 1.07 -5.07 -7.47
CA LEU A 54 0.59 -3.67 -7.45
C LEU A 54 1.28 -2.78 -8.49
N GLU A 55 2.48 -3.15 -8.92
CA GLU A 55 3.27 -2.38 -9.88
C GLU A 55 2.53 -2.12 -11.20
N GLY A 56 2.65 -0.90 -11.74
CA GLY A 56 2.14 -0.50 -13.04
C GLY A 56 0.61 -0.37 -13.13
N ARG A 57 -0.10 -0.43 -11.99
CA ARG A 57 -1.57 -0.41 -11.92
C ARG A 57 -2.11 0.91 -11.37
N SER A 58 -3.37 1.20 -11.66
CA SER A 58 -4.08 2.34 -11.07
C SER A 58 -4.31 2.16 -9.57
N ASN A 59 -4.52 3.26 -8.83
CA ASN A 59 -4.78 3.19 -7.38
C ASN A 59 -6.05 2.38 -7.05
N VAL A 60 -7.08 2.44 -7.91
CA VAL A 60 -8.30 1.62 -7.77
C VAL A 60 -7.98 0.12 -7.87
N GLU A 61 -7.17 -0.27 -8.86
CA GLU A 61 -6.75 -1.66 -9.00
C GLU A 61 -5.84 -2.10 -7.85
N ARG A 62 -4.93 -1.25 -7.40
CA ARG A 62 -4.01 -1.53 -6.29
C ARG A 62 -4.78 -1.77 -4.98
N GLU A 63 -5.74 -0.90 -4.64
CA GLU A 63 -6.62 -1.05 -3.48
C GLU A 63 -7.42 -2.36 -3.56
N ALA A 64 -8.05 -2.64 -4.72
CA ALA A 64 -8.86 -3.83 -4.90
C ALA A 64 -8.05 -5.13 -4.84
N LEU A 65 -6.86 -5.15 -5.47
CA LEU A 65 -6.00 -6.33 -5.50
C LEU A 65 -5.39 -6.64 -4.14
N LEU A 66 -5.01 -5.63 -3.37
CA LEU A 66 -4.52 -5.82 -2.00
C LEU A 66 -5.60 -6.47 -1.11
N GLY A 67 -6.82 -5.92 -1.13
CA GLY A 67 -7.95 -6.49 -0.37
C GLY A 67 -8.28 -7.93 -0.82
N ARG A 68 -8.30 -8.18 -2.14
CA ARG A 68 -8.52 -9.54 -2.68
C ARG A 68 -7.41 -10.51 -2.31
N TYR A 69 -6.15 -10.07 -2.29
CA TYR A 69 -5.02 -10.91 -1.88
C TYR A 69 -5.11 -11.29 -0.40
N LEU A 70 -5.36 -10.33 0.49
CA LEU A 70 -5.55 -10.59 1.91
C LEU A 70 -6.68 -11.61 2.15
N ALA A 71 -7.82 -11.41 1.49
CA ALA A 71 -8.96 -12.33 1.56
C ALA A 71 -8.61 -13.73 1.03
N ALA A 72 -7.93 -13.82 -0.13
CA ALA A 72 -7.54 -15.09 -0.73
C ALA A 72 -6.51 -15.87 0.12
N ARG A 73 -5.68 -15.18 0.90
CA ARG A 73 -4.76 -15.79 1.87
C ARG A 73 -5.43 -16.14 3.20
N GLY A 74 -6.72 -15.86 3.38
CA GLY A 74 -7.43 -16.12 4.63
C GLY A 74 -6.99 -15.21 5.78
N VAL A 75 -6.35 -14.08 5.48
CA VAL A 75 -5.97 -13.09 6.49
C VAL A 75 -7.24 -12.44 7.03
N ARG A 76 -7.36 -12.33 8.35
CA ARG A 76 -8.38 -11.48 8.98
C ARG A 76 -7.89 -10.04 8.97
N PHE A 77 -8.66 -9.16 8.33
CA PHE A 77 -8.34 -7.74 8.25
C PHE A 77 -9.62 -6.89 8.29
N GLU A 78 -9.48 -5.66 8.77
CA GLU A 78 -10.51 -4.64 8.77
C GLU A 78 -10.30 -3.70 7.57
N THR A 79 -11.41 -3.15 7.07
CA THR A 79 -11.41 -2.15 5.99
C THR A 79 -11.93 -0.84 6.54
N GLU A 80 -11.08 0.16 6.61
CA GLU A 80 -11.43 1.50 7.07
C GLU A 80 -11.58 2.43 5.86
N ARG A 81 -12.83 2.66 5.45
CA ARG A 81 -13.13 3.54 4.31
C ARG A 81 -13.18 4.99 4.77
N PHE A 82 -12.67 5.89 3.93
CA PHE A 82 -12.76 7.32 4.16
C PHE A 82 -13.07 8.08 2.86
N ALA A 83 -13.66 9.25 3.04
CA ALA A 83 -13.85 10.24 1.99
C ALA A 83 -13.70 11.63 2.63
N THR A 84 -12.62 12.32 2.31
CA THR A 84 -12.29 13.67 2.77
C THR A 84 -12.12 14.59 1.57
N PHE A 85 -11.87 15.88 1.83
CA PHE A 85 -11.56 16.83 0.76
C PHE A 85 -10.16 16.57 0.12
N GLU A 86 -9.29 15.84 0.83
CA GLU A 86 -7.93 15.50 0.38
C GLU A 86 -7.95 14.25 -0.51
N GLY A 87 -8.88 13.32 -0.25
CA GLY A 87 -9.05 12.11 -1.05
C GLY A 87 -10.07 11.14 -0.49
N ALA A 88 -10.25 10.03 -1.19
CA ALA A 88 -11.08 8.92 -0.74
C ALA A 88 -10.38 7.58 -1.04
N GLY A 89 -10.67 6.57 -0.24
CA GLY A 89 -10.08 5.24 -0.38
C GLY A 89 -10.39 4.36 0.82
N ALA A 90 -9.70 3.22 0.90
CA ALA A 90 -9.81 2.28 2.00
C ALA A 90 -8.45 1.91 2.56
N ASN A 91 -8.25 2.08 3.87
CA ASN A 91 -7.12 1.49 4.57
C ASN A 91 -7.45 0.04 4.92
N TYR A 92 -6.44 -0.83 4.90
CA TYR A 92 -6.57 -2.21 5.38
C TYR A 92 -5.73 -2.42 6.63
N VAL A 93 -6.34 -2.99 7.67
CA VAL A 93 -5.68 -3.22 8.97
C VAL A 93 -5.72 -4.71 9.28
N ALA A 94 -4.55 -5.34 9.42
CA ALA A 94 -4.44 -6.73 9.86
C ALA A 94 -3.67 -6.80 11.18
N GLU A 95 -4.19 -7.55 12.15
CA GLU A 95 -3.56 -7.73 13.46
C GLU A 95 -3.14 -9.17 13.71
N VAL A 96 -1.95 -9.33 14.29
CA VAL A 96 -1.39 -10.63 14.69
C VAL A 96 -0.81 -10.52 16.09
N GLY A 97 -1.12 -11.51 16.94
CA GLY A 97 -0.71 -11.52 18.35
C GLY A 97 -1.78 -10.90 19.27
N ALA A 98 -1.51 -10.94 20.57
CA ALA A 98 -2.43 -10.48 21.62
C ALA A 98 -1.69 -9.85 22.80
N GLY A 99 -0.53 -9.26 22.53
CA GLY A 99 0.30 -8.64 23.55
C GLY A 99 -0.26 -7.28 24.02
N PRO A 100 0.15 -6.80 25.21
CA PRO A 100 -0.32 -5.51 25.72
C PRO A 100 0.30 -4.28 25.03
N ARG A 101 1.27 -4.49 24.13
CA ARG A 101 1.96 -3.43 23.38
C ARG A 101 1.74 -3.64 21.89
N THR A 102 1.40 -2.57 21.18
CA THR A 102 1.18 -2.60 19.73
C THR A 102 2.39 -2.03 18.99
N LEU A 103 2.92 -2.78 18.02
CA LEU A 103 3.85 -2.28 17.02
C LEU A 103 3.10 -2.13 15.70
N VAL A 104 3.06 -0.90 15.18
CA VAL A 104 2.41 -0.60 13.90
C VAL A 104 3.47 -0.61 12.79
N LEU A 105 3.20 -1.38 11.75
CA LEU A 105 3.99 -1.45 10.53
C LEU A 105 3.13 -0.92 9.39
N ILE A 106 3.61 0.10 8.68
CA ILE A 106 2.80 0.85 7.72
C ILE A 106 3.44 0.85 6.33
N ALA A 107 2.60 0.71 5.30
CA ALA A 107 2.97 0.96 3.91
C ALA A 107 1.75 1.48 3.15
N HIS A 108 1.87 2.59 2.42
CA HIS A 108 0.77 3.03 1.57
C HIS A 108 0.73 2.19 0.29
N HIS A 109 -0.46 1.91 -0.20
CA HIS A 109 -0.66 1.06 -1.38
C HIS A 109 -1.05 1.86 -2.61
N ASP A 110 -1.29 3.17 -2.52
CA ASP A 110 -1.40 4.03 -3.69
C ASP A 110 -0.01 4.35 -4.28
N ALA A 111 -0.02 5.02 -5.43
CA ALA A 111 1.19 5.51 -6.10
C ALA A 111 0.89 6.82 -6.84
N VAL A 112 1.93 7.64 -7.06
CA VAL A 112 1.83 8.80 -7.96
C VAL A 112 1.32 8.36 -9.34
N PRO A 113 0.25 9.00 -9.89
CA PRO A 113 -0.24 8.71 -11.23
C PRO A 113 0.86 8.83 -12.30
N GLY A 114 0.99 7.80 -13.13
CA GLY A 114 2.00 7.73 -14.20
C GLY A 114 3.34 7.14 -13.77
N SER A 115 3.57 6.93 -12.47
CA SER A 115 4.71 6.15 -11.98
C SER A 115 4.40 4.64 -12.02
N PRO A 116 5.41 3.76 -12.08
CA PRO A 116 5.21 2.33 -11.87
C PRO A 116 4.73 1.98 -10.45
N GLY A 117 4.97 2.86 -9.47
CA GLY A 117 4.65 2.59 -8.07
C GLY A 117 5.38 1.39 -7.46
N ALA A 118 6.55 1.03 -8.03
CA ALA A 118 7.30 -0.19 -7.72
C ALA A 118 8.03 -0.09 -6.37
N ASN A 119 9.00 0.82 -6.27
CA ASN A 119 9.72 1.08 -5.03
C ASN A 119 8.86 1.90 -4.05
N ASP A 120 8.10 2.86 -4.58
CA ASP A 120 7.22 3.76 -3.85
C ASP A 120 5.75 3.50 -4.25
N ASN A 121 5.01 2.62 -3.57
CA ASN A 121 5.46 1.86 -2.40
C ASN A 121 5.07 0.38 -2.41
N ALA A 122 4.93 -0.21 -3.60
CA ALA A 122 4.62 -1.63 -3.74
C ALA A 122 5.67 -2.54 -3.08
N ALA A 123 6.94 -2.13 -3.06
CA ALA A 123 8.02 -2.86 -2.40
C ALA A 123 7.78 -3.02 -0.90
N ALA A 124 7.44 -1.94 -0.17
CA ALA A 124 7.15 -2.06 1.26
C ALA A 124 5.86 -2.85 1.51
N VAL A 125 4.83 -2.67 0.68
CA VAL A 125 3.62 -3.50 0.76
C VAL A 125 3.97 -4.99 0.63
N GLY A 126 4.79 -5.35 -0.36
CA GLY A 126 5.22 -6.74 -0.54
C GLY A 126 6.03 -7.30 0.63
N ILE A 127 6.93 -6.49 1.22
CA ILE A 127 7.68 -6.87 2.42
C ILE A 127 6.74 -7.10 3.61
N LEU A 128 5.80 -6.18 3.85
CA LEU A 128 4.86 -6.28 4.96
C LEU A 128 3.90 -7.45 4.81
N LEU A 129 3.40 -7.74 3.60
CA LEU A 129 2.58 -8.92 3.32
C LEU A 129 3.36 -10.22 3.58
N ARG A 130 4.64 -10.29 3.20
CA ARG A 130 5.47 -11.47 3.49
C ARG A 130 5.72 -11.62 4.99
N LEU A 131 6.00 -10.51 5.67
CA LEU A 131 6.21 -10.52 7.12
C LEU A 131 4.93 -10.95 7.85
N LEU A 132 3.76 -10.42 7.46
CA LEU A 132 2.46 -10.79 8.00
C LEU A 132 2.22 -12.30 7.93
N ASP A 133 2.47 -12.91 6.78
CA ASP A 133 2.34 -14.37 6.59
C ASP A 133 3.26 -15.16 7.53
N ARG A 134 4.52 -14.73 7.70
CA ARG A 134 5.48 -15.40 8.61
C ARG A 134 5.10 -15.26 10.08
N VAL A 135 4.71 -14.06 10.51
CA VAL A 135 4.40 -13.81 11.93
C VAL A 135 3.04 -14.39 12.32
N ALA A 136 2.10 -14.53 11.36
CA ALA A 136 0.82 -15.19 11.62
C ALA A 136 1.00 -16.67 12.00
N ALA A 137 2.02 -17.35 11.47
CA ALA A 137 2.33 -18.74 11.82
C ALA A 137 2.93 -18.89 13.23
N ALA A 138 3.63 -17.86 13.73
CA ALA A 138 4.22 -17.85 15.08
C ALA A 138 4.20 -16.43 15.68
N PRO A 139 3.04 -15.98 16.21
CA PRO A 139 2.89 -14.62 16.70
C PRO A 139 3.80 -14.34 17.90
N PRO A 140 4.42 -13.14 18.00
CA PRO A 140 5.22 -12.77 19.16
C PRO A 140 4.35 -12.70 20.43
N PRO A 141 4.72 -13.36 21.54
CA PRO A 141 3.83 -13.54 22.69
C PRO A 141 3.56 -12.25 23.49
N ARG A 142 4.36 -11.20 23.28
CA ARG A 142 4.28 -9.94 24.05
C ARG A 142 3.92 -8.72 23.21
N LEU A 143 3.63 -8.91 21.92
CA LEU A 143 3.31 -7.82 21.00
C LEU A 143 2.03 -8.15 20.23
N THR A 144 1.25 -7.11 19.95
CA THR A 144 0.29 -7.10 18.86
C THR A 144 0.96 -6.39 17.69
N LEU A 145 1.12 -7.08 16.57
CA LEU A 145 1.63 -6.51 15.33
C LEU A 145 0.44 -6.03 14.51
N ARG A 146 0.37 -4.73 14.24
CA ARG A 146 -0.66 -4.13 13.39
C ARG A 146 -0.05 -3.74 12.05
N PHE A 147 -0.47 -4.42 11.00
CA PHE A 147 -0.11 -4.10 9.62
C PHE A 147 -1.15 -3.16 9.06
N LEU A 148 -0.73 -1.93 8.75
CA LEU A 148 -1.58 -0.87 8.23
C LEU A 148 -1.20 -0.57 6.79
N PHE A 149 -2.11 -0.84 5.87
CA PHE A 149 -1.96 -0.50 4.47
C PHE A 149 -2.82 0.72 4.12
N THR A 150 -2.21 1.88 3.91
CA THR A 150 -2.95 3.13 3.75
C THR A 150 -3.25 3.48 2.29
N ALA A 151 -4.41 4.07 2.04
CA ALA A 151 -4.72 4.69 0.75
C ALA A 151 -4.39 6.19 0.77
N ALA A 152 -4.25 6.77 -0.42
CA ALA A 152 -4.18 8.22 -0.66
C ALA A 152 -3.02 8.99 0.00
N GLU A 153 -1.91 8.34 0.35
CA GLU A 153 -0.71 9.03 0.86
C GLU A 153 -0.17 10.03 -0.18
N GLU A 154 -0.30 9.67 -1.46
CA GLU A 154 0.19 10.45 -2.59
C GLU A 154 -0.67 11.69 -2.88
N LEU A 155 -1.68 11.96 -2.05
CA LEU A 155 -2.51 13.17 -2.06
C LEU A 155 -2.08 14.20 -1.01
N GLY A 156 -1.25 13.82 -0.04
CA GLY A 156 -0.54 14.72 0.88
C GLY A 156 -1.30 14.95 2.18
#